data_AF-A0A937WE25-F1
#
_entry.id   AF-A0A937WE25-F1
#
_cell.length_a   1.000
_cell.length_b   1.000
_cell.length_c   1.000
_cell.angle_alpha   90.00
_cell.angle_beta   90.00
_cell.angle_gamma   90.00
#
_symmetry.space_group_name_H-M   'P 1'
#
loop_
_entity.id
_entity.type
_entity.pdbx_description
1 polymer ?
#
loop_
_entity_poly.entity_id
_entity_poly.type
_entity_poly.pdbx_seq_one_letter_code
_entity_poly.pdbx_strand_id
1 'polypeptide(L)'
;MIADQGGISVSAHPYWSGHTLLDLLPLHGYFAVEVFNTTCGGIGRAYSETHWDDLLDKVGSVLGIACDDAHRLDDAYVGWIMVKSPNLSLESIMTALRTGAFYSTQGPEIIDLCLVETATTNRDGEKVAVRQVQVKSSPAMSITFKA
;
A
#
# COMPACT_ATOMS: atom_id res chain seq x y z
N MET A 1 14.42 -11.08 17.06
CA MET A 1 13.77 -10.71 15.78
C MET A 1 13.59 -9.20 15.74
N ILE A 2 13.36 -8.59 14.56
CA ILE A 2 13.14 -7.12 14.43
C ILE A 2 11.95 -6.67 15.29
N ALA A 3 10.87 -7.47 15.29
CA ALA A 3 9.67 -7.21 16.09
C ALA A 3 9.93 -7.20 17.61
N ASP A 4 10.84 -8.05 18.11
CA ASP A 4 11.19 -8.11 19.55
C ASP A 4 11.87 -6.83 20.05
N GLN A 5 12.40 -6.03 19.12
CA GLN A 5 13.00 -4.72 19.39
C GLN A 5 12.02 -3.56 19.09
N GLY A 6 10.74 -3.86 18.85
CA GLY A 6 9.71 -2.89 18.53
C GLY A 6 9.70 -2.41 17.06
N GLY A 7 10.60 -2.93 16.23
CA GLY A 7 10.70 -2.58 14.82
C GLY A 7 9.62 -3.23 13.95
N ILE A 8 9.40 -2.65 12.77
CA ILE A 8 8.61 -3.24 11.68
C ILE A 8 9.52 -3.43 10.47
N SER A 9 9.39 -4.55 9.77
CA SER A 9 10.28 -4.86 8.63
C SER A 9 9.51 -4.81 7.31
N VAL A 10 10.16 -4.27 6.28
CA VAL A 10 9.64 -4.21 4.92
C VAL A 10 10.53 -5.05 4.02
N SER A 11 9.93 -5.84 3.13
CA SER A 11 10.66 -6.44 2.01
C SER A 11 10.91 -5.38 0.94
N ALA A 12 12.12 -4.84 0.91
CA ALA A 12 12.52 -3.79 -0.03
C ALA A 12 12.63 -4.31 -1.47
N HIS A 13 12.13 -3.50 -2.40
CA HIS A 13 12.23 -3.60 -3.87
C HIS A 13 12.42 -5.03 -4.41
N PRO A 14 11.45 -5.94 -4.19
CA PRO A 14 11.64 -7.36 -4.50
C PRO A 14 11.89 -7.59 -5.99
N TYR A 15 11.31 -6.78 -6.88
CA TYR A 15 11.56 -6.91 -8.30
C TYR A 15 13.01 -6.59 -8.69
N TRP A 16 13.58 -5.49 -8.17
CA TRP A 16 15.00 -5.18 -8.38
C TRP A 16 15.88 -6.31 -7.90
N SER A 17 15.64 -6.79 -6.68
CA SER A 17 16.41 -7.86 -6.03
C SER A 17 16.25 -9.23 -6.73
N GLY A 18 15.30 -9.36 -7.65
CA GLY A 18 14.98 -10.64 -8.30
C GLY A 18 14.32 -11.64 -7.36
N HIS A 19 13.75 -11.16 -6.25
CA HIS A 19 12.96 -12.00 -5.36
C HIS A 19 11.71 -12.48 -6.09
N THR A 20 11.31 -13.70 -5.77
CA THR A 20 10.07 -14.32 -6.23
C THR A 20 9.17 -14.60 -5.04
N LEU A 21 7.93 -15.00 -5.31
CA LEU A 21 7.05 -15.52 -4.27
C LEU A 21 7.71 -16.63 -3.43
N LEU A 22 8.53 -17.49 -4.04
CA LEU A 22 9.22 -18.58 -3.32
C LEU A 22 10.25 -18.08 -2.30
N ASP A 23 10.83 -16.90 -2.53
CA ASP A 23 11.77 -16.27 -1.61
C ASP A 23 11.03 -15.56 -0.47
N LEU A 24 9.83 -15.02 -0.74
CA LEU A 24 9.05 -14.26 0.22
C LEU A 24 8.15 -15.14 1.11
N LEU A 25 7.64 -16.27 0.59
CA LEU A 25 6.76 -17.20 1.33
C LEU A 25 7.33 -17.72 2.66
N PRO A 26 8.64 -18.06 2.77
CA PRO A 26 9.21 -18.55 4.03
C PRO A 26 9.39 -17.43 5.07
N LEU A 27 9.23 -16.16 4.69
CA LEU A 27 9.36 -15.02 5.60
C LEU A 27 8.06 -14.84 6.38
N HIS A 28 8.20 -14.55 7.67
CA HIS A 28 7.06 -14.35 8.55
C HIS A 28 7.21 -13.07 9.38
N GLY A 29 6.09 -12.45 9.69
CA GLY A 29 6.04 -11.29 10.59
C GLY A 29 6.61 -9.99 10.01
N TYR A 30 6.81 -9.91 8.69
CA TYR A 30 7.11 -8.64 8.04
C TYR A 30 5.83 -7.83 7.83
N PHE A 31 5.99 -6.51 7.92
CA PHE A 31 4.91 -5.55 7.93
C PHE A 31 4.38 -5.25 6.51
N ALA A 32 5.29 -5.11 5.54
CA ALA A 32 4.92 -4.74 4.19
C ALA A 32 5.93 -5.23 3.14
N VAL A 33 5.53 -5.15 1.88
CA VAL A 33 6.41 -5.24 0.72
C VAL A 33 6.44 -3.89 0.02
N GLU A 34 7.59 -3.48 -0.52
CA GLU A 34 7.63 -2.33 -1.42
C GLU A 34 6.94 -2.68 -2.73
N VAL A 35 5.91 -1.92 -3.08
CA VAL A 35 5.14 -2.07 -4.33
C VAL A 35 5.60 -1.09 -5.40
N PHE A 36 6.19 0.03 -4.98
CA PHE A 36 6.79 1.02 -5.85
C PHE A 36 8.11 1.50 -5.27
N ASN A 37 9.14 1.57 -6.12
CA ASN A 37 10.45 2.10 -5.78
C ASN A 37 11.01 2.98 -6.93
N THR A 38 11.25 4.27 -6.65
CA THR A 38 11.67 5.26 -7.66
C THR A 38 13.03 4.95 -8.25
N THR A 39 14.04 4.74 -7.41
CA THR A 39 15.39 4.37 -7.86
C THR A 39 15.37 3.12 -8.72
N CYS A 40 14.48 2.19 -8.41
CA CYS A 40 14.34 0.96 -9.19
C CYS A 40 13.80 1.18 -10.62
N GLY A 41 13.14 2.31 -10.86
CA GLY A 41 12.72 2.74 -12.20
C GLY A 41 13.86 2.94 -13.17
N GLY A 42 15.06 3.28 -12.69
CA GLY A 42 16.26 3.47 -13.52
C GLY A 42 16.67 2.22 -14.32
N ILE A 43 16.24 1.02 -13.90
CA ILE A 43 16.45 -0.24 -14.61
C ILE A 43 15.14 -0.92 -15.04
N GLY A 44 14.02 -0.21 -15.02
CA GLY A 44 12.71 -0.73 -15.41
C GLY A 44 12.06 -1.67 -14.40
N ARG A 45 12.41 -1.56 -13.10
CA ARG A 45 11.92 -2.44 -12.03
C ARG A 45 11.25 -1.70 -10.88
N ALA A 46 10.69 -0.52 -11.15
CA ALA A 46 10.01 0.29 -10.13
C ALA A 46 8.82 -0.43 -9.48
N TYR A 47 8.09 -1.22 -10.24
CA TYR A 47 6.77 -1.75 -9.91
C TYR A 47 6.84 -3.20 -9.47
N SER A 48 6.44 -3.48 -8.23
CA SER A 48 6.44 -4.82 -7.61
C SER A 48 5.01 -5.27 -7.24
N GLU A 49 3.98 -4.72 -7.89
CA GLU A 49 2.58 -5.06 -7.63
C GLU A 49 2.29 -6.54 -7.81
N THR A 50 2.90 -7.22 -8.79
CA THR A 50 2.72 -8.66 -8.98
C THR A 50 3.21 -9.45 -7.76
N HIS A 51 4.34 -9.06 -7.14
CA HIS A 51 4.81 -9.68 -5.91
C HIS A 51 3.83 -9.47 -4.76
N TRP A 52 3.21 -8.30 -4.69
CA TRP A 52 2.22 -8.00 -3.66
C TRP A 52 0.92 -8.78 -3.89
N ASP A 53 0.45 -8.88 -5.13
CA ASP A 53 -0.74 -9.66 -5.50
C ASP A 53 -0.55 -11.14 -5.14
N ASP A 54 0.60 -11.72 -5.51
CA ASP A 54 0.94 -13.09 -5.15
C ASP A 54 0.95 -13.31 -3.62
N LEU A 55 1.43 -12.32 -2.84
CA LEU A 55 1.43 -12.38 -1.39
C LEU A 55 0.04 -12.26 -0.78
N LEU A 56 -0.79 -11.35 -1.29
CA LEU A 56 -2.18 -11.19 -0.86
C LEU A 56 -2.96 -12.49 -1.10
N ASP A 57 -2.77 -13.12 -2.27
CA ASP A 57 -3.44 -14.37 -2.64
C ASP A 57 -3.03 -15.59 -1.80
N LYS A 58 -1.76 -15.66 -1.36
CA LYS A 58 -1.19 -16.86 -0.70
C LYS A 58 -1.07 -16.75 0.80
N VAL A 59 -0.78 -15.57 1.32
CA VAL A 59 -0.43 -15.35 2.73
C VAL A 59 -1.40 -14.38 3.41
N GLY A 60 -2.13 -13.57 2.63
CA GLY A 60 -3.12 -12.63 3.14
C GLY A 60 -2.48 -11.29 3.53
N SER A 61 -2.69 -10.87 4.78
CA SER A 61 -2.54 -9.49 5.28
C SER A 61 -1.11 -8.90 5.28
N VAL A 62 -0.50 -8.78 4.11
CA VAL A 62 0.74 -8.05 3.87
C VAL A 62 0.40 -6.70 3.24
N LEU A 63 0.91 -5.61 3.81
CA LEU A 63 0.66 -4.28 3.29
C LEU A 63 1.64 -3.93 2.15
N GLY A 64 1.26 -2.96 1.31
CA GLY A 64 2.10 -2.47 0.21
C GLY A 64 2.52 -1.02 0.42
N ILE A 65 3.83 -0.74 0.39
CA ILE A 65 4.36 0.63 0.53
C ILE A 65 5.01 1.15 -0.75
N ALA A 66 4.93 2.45 -0.99
CA ALA A 66 5.76 3.15 -1.98
C ALA A 66 6.92 3.85 -1.28
N CYS A 67 8.11 3.78 -1.88
CA CYS A 67 9.34 4.41 -1.39
C CYS A 67 10.11 4.98 -2.57
N ASP A 68 10.91 6.02 -2.34
CA ASP A 68 11.80 6.53 -3.38
C ASP A 68 13.12 5.75 -3.45
N ASP A 69 13.61 5.28 -2.30
CA ASP A 69 14.98 4.77 -2.14
C ASP A 69 16.01 5.77 -2.71
N ALA A 70 15.83 7.04 -2.36
CA ALA A 70 16.55 8.16 -2.94
C ALA A 70 18.05 8.08 -2.61
N HIS A 71 18.86 8.00 -3.65
CA HIS A 71 20.32 8.12 -3.64
C HIS A 71 20.78 9.52 -4.06
N ARG A 72 19.89 10.32 -4.64
CA ARG A 72 20.13 11.67 -5.13
C ARG A 72 18.91 12.55 -4.80
N LEU A 73 18.76 13.70 -5.47
CA LEU A 73 17.58 14.56 -5.29
C LEU A 73 16.56 14.37 -6.43
N ASP A 74 17.03 13.90 -7.58
CA ASP A 74 16.25 13.63 -8.77
C ASP A 74 15.42 12.34 -8.68
N ASP A 75 15.71 11.48 -7.71
CA ASP A 75 14.94 10.28 -7.36
C ASP A 75 14.03 10.48 -6.13
N ALA A 76 13.96 11.69 -5.57
CA ALA A 76 13.10 12.01 -4.43
C ALA A 76 11.74 12.60 -4.85
N TYR A 77 10.74 12.43 -4.00
CA TYR A 77 9.37 12.94 -4.14
C TYR A 77 8.59 12.34 -5.32
N VAL A 78 8.83 11.07 -5.64
CA VAL A 78 8.11 10.37 -6.70
C VAL A 78 7.12 9.36 -6.11
N GLY A 79 7.48 8.63 -5.06
CA GLY A 79 6.61 7.67 -4.39
C GLY A 79 6.79 7.63 -2.87
N TRP A 80 5.67 7.70 -2.15
CA TRP A 80 5.66 7.69 -0.68
C TRP A 80 4.35 7.13 -0.12
N ILE A 81 4.29 6.97 1.20
CA ILE A 81 3.04 6.70 1.91
C ILE A 81 2.49 7.96 2.57
N MET A 82 1.17 8.08 2.55
CA MET A 82 0.42 9.10 3.25
C MET A 82 -0.22 8.47 4.48
N VAL A 83 0.23 8.87 5.68
CA VAL A 83 -0.15 8.25 6.95
C VAL A 83 -1.30 9.03 7.61
N LYS A 84 -2.39 8.33 7.94
CA LYS A 84 -3.51 8.91 8.69
C LYS A 84 -3.20 8.84 10.19
N SER A 85 -2.75 9.97 10.75
CA SER A 85 -2.35 10.06 12.15
C SER A 85 -2.82 11.38 12.77
N PRO A 86 -3.26 11.41 14.05
CA PRO A 86 -3.65 12.65 14.74
C PRO A 86 -2.49 13.62 14.98
N ASN A 87 -1.24 13.13 15.00
CA ASN A 87 -0.03 13.95 15.17
C ASN A 87 1.22 13.22 14.64
N LEU A 88 2.36 13.91 14.65
CA LEU A 88 3.65 13.40 14.17
C LEU A 88 4.50 12.71 15.25
N SER A 89 3.91 12.30 16.38
CA SER A 89 4.66 11.54 17.39
C SER A 89 4.98 10.12 16.90
N LEU A 90 6.09 9.56 17.36
CA LEU A 90 6.51 8.19 17.05
C LEU A 90 5.38 7.18 17.30
N GLU A 91 4.76 7.23 18.48
CA GLU A 91 3.68 6.31 18.86
C GLU A 91 2.48 6.40 17.91
N SER A 92 2.09 7.62 17.54
CA SER A 92 0.95 7.85 16.66
C SER A 92 1.20 7.35 15.24
N ILE A 93 2.41 7.61 14.70
CA ILE A 93 2.81 7.11 13.39
C ILE A 93 2.96 5.59 13.40
N MET A 94 3.64 5.02 14.39
CA MET A 94 3.84 3.57 14.49
C MET A 94 2.51 2.82 14.67
N THR A 95 1.56 3.40 15.40
CA THR A 95 0.19 2.86 15.50
C THR A 95 -0.48 2.87 14.12
N ALA A 96 -0.47 3.99 13.42
CA ALA A 96 -1.08 4.11 12.11
C ALA A 96 -0.46 3.13 11.10
N LEU A 97 0.87 2.96 11.11
CA LEU A 97 1.55 1.96 10.29
C LEU A 97 1.06 0.56 10.65
N ARG A 98 1.18 0.13 11.91
CA ARG A 98 0.79 -1.21 12.36
C ARG A 98 -0.68 -1.57 12.08
N THR A 99 -1.58 -0.58 12.06
CA THR A 99 -3.00 -0.79 11.74
C THR A 99 -3.34 -0.65 10.25
N GLY A 100 -2.35 -0.37 9.39
CA GLY A 100 -2.56 -0.14 7.95
C GLY A 100 -3.29 1.17 7.63
N ALA A 101 -3.27 2.14 8.54
CA ALA A 101 -3.91 3.45 8.37
C ALA A 101 -3.05 4.39 7.51
N PHE A 102 -2.72 3.96 6.30
CA PHE A 102 -2.00 4.75 5.30
C PHE A 102 -2.40 4.31 3.89
N TYR A 103 -1.96 5.04 2.88
CA TYR A 103 -2.01 4.60 1.49
C TYR A 103 -0.71 4.97 0.77
N SER A 104 -0.35 4.17 -0.24
CA SER A 104 0.79 4.43 -1.13
C SER A 104 0.37 5.36 -2.28
N THR A 105 1.21 6.31 -2.64
CA THR A 105 0.89 7.31 -3.66
C THR A 105 2.14 7.76 -4.43
N GLN A 106 1.91 8.26 -5.65
CA GLN A 106 2.89 8.99 -6.45
C GLN A 106 2.45 10.46 -6.67
N GLY A 107 1.62 11.01 -5.78
CA GLY A 107 1.16 12.39 -5.88
C GLY A 107 -0.28 12.61 -5.42
N PRO A 108 -1.27 11.84 -5.89
CA PRO A 108 -2.65 12.06 -5.49
C PRO A 108 -2.87 11.99 -3.98
N GLU A 109 -3.69 12.91 -3.48
CA GLU A 109 -4.09 13.01 -2.09
C GLU A 109 -5.51 12.45 -1.91
N ILE A 110 -5.71 11.55 -0.96
CA ILE A 110 -7.05 11.14 -0.52
C ILE A 110 -7.47 12.08 0.60
N ILE A 111 -8.46 12.92 0.31
CA ILE A 111 -9.01 13.93 1.22
C ILE A 111 -10.05 13.30 2.16
N ASP A 112 -10.87 12.40 1.61
CA ASP A 112 -11.89 11.67 2.38
C ASP A 112 -12.15 10.28 1.79
N LEU A 113 -12.47 9.33 2.66
CA LEU A 113 -12.77 7.95 2.31
C LEU A 113 -13.87 7.44 3.24
N CYS A 114 -15.02 7.09 2.68
CA CYS A 114 -16.15 6.60 3.47
C CYS A 114 -16.86 5.43 2.79
N LEU A 115 -17.47 4.58 3.63
CA LEU A 115 -18.37 3.55 3.19
C LEU A 115 -19.79 4.11 3.25
N VAL A 116 -20.48 4.15 2.11
CA VAL A 116 -21.85 4.62 2.01
C VAL A 116 -22.78 3.47 1.70
N GLU A 117 -23.93 3.44 2.37
CA GLU A 117 -25.01 2.50 2.03
C GLU A 117 -25.91 3.17 0.99
N THR A 118 -26.11 2.48 -0.12
CA THR A 118 -26.99 2.92 -1.21
C THR A 118 -27.85 1.74 -1.67
N ALA A 119 -28.75 1.98 -2.63
CA ALA A 119 -29.58 0.95 -3.23
C ALA A 119 -29.27 0.84 -4.72
N THR A 120 -29.10 -0.40 -5.20
CA THR A 120 -29.08 -0.72 -6.63
C THR A 120 -30.28 -1.56 -7.01
N THR A 121 -30.60 -1.63 -8.30
CA THR A 121 -31.66 -2.50 -8.80
C THR A 121 -31.05 -3.81 -9.30
N ASN A 122 -31.54 -4.95 -8.81
CA ASN A 122 -31.11 -6.26 -9.30
C ASN A 122 -31.73 -6.57 -10.68
N ARG A 123 -31.41 -7.73 -11.25
CA ARG A 123 -31.94 -8.17 -12.56
C ARG A 123 -33.47 -8.34 -12.58
N ASP A 124 -34.08 -8.54 -11.41
CA ASP A 124 -35.52 -8.75 -11.24
C ASP A 124 -36.29 -7.45 -10.96
N GLY A 125 -35.60 -6.29 -10.94
CA GLY A 125 -36.21 -4.98 -10.70
C GLY A 125 -36.35 -4.60 -9.22
N GLU A 126 -35.82 -5.40 -8.30
CA GLU A 126 -35.90 -5.15 -6.86
C GLU A 126 -34.76 -4.23 -6.39
N LYS A 127 -35.07 -3.33 -5.45
CA LYS A 127 -34.05 -2.52 -4.79
C LYS A 127 -33.32 -3.34 -3.73
N VAL A 128 -32.01 -3.47 -3.89
CA VAL A 128 -31.12 -4.18 -2.96
C VAL A 128 -30.13 -3.18 -2.37
N ALA A 129 -29.98 -3.23 -1.05
CA ALA A 129 -28.96 -2.44 -0.35
C ALA A 129 -27.55 -2.92 -0.75
N VAL A 130 -26.70 -1.97 -1.10
CA VAL A 130 -25.29 -2.20 -1.44
C VAL A 130 -24.42 -1.21 -0.69
N ARG A 131 -23.19 -1.64 -0.40
CA ARG A 131 -22.16 -0.79 0.18
C ARG A 131 -21.22 -0.32 -0.92
N GLN A 132 -20.95 0.98 -0.96
CA GLN A 132 -20.01 1.58 -1.90
C GLN A 132 -18.91 2.31 -1.13
N VAL A 133 -17.69 2.24 -1.66
CA VAL A 133 -16.59 3.08 -1.19
C VAL A 133 -16.65 4.37 -1.98
N GLN A 134 -16.81 5.49 -1.27
CA GLN A 134 -16.71 6.82 -1.85
C GLN A 134 -15.35 7.41 -1.49
N VAL A 135 -14.63 7.88 -2.51
CA VAL A 135 -13.31 8.50 -2.36
C VAL A 135 -13.41 9.94 -2.84
N LYS A 136 -12.99 10.87 -1.99
CA LYS A 136 -12.71 12.25 -2.38
C LYS A 136 -11.20 12.41 -2.43
N SER A 137 -10.67 12.75 -3.59
CA SER A 137 -9.23 12.93 -3.79
C SER A 137 -8.91 14.23 -4.54
N SER A 138 -7.64 14.61 -4.54
CA SER A 138 -7.11 15.47 -5.60
C SER A 138 -7.21 14.77 -6.97
N PRO A 139 -6.99 15.48 -8.11
CA PRO A 139 -6.99 14.84 -9.42
C PRO A 139 -6.07 13.62 -9.46
N ALA A 140 -6.64 12.46 -9.77
CA ALA A 140 -5.94 11.19 -9.82
C ALA A 140 -6.18 10.53 -11.17
N MET A 141 -5.12 9.98 -11.77
CA MET A 141 -5.25 9.15 -12.97
C MET A 141 -5.96 7.83 -12.66
N SER A 142 -5.64 7.23 -11.51
CA SER A 142 -6.27 6.01 -11.02
C SER A 142 -6.13 5.91 -9.50
N ILE A 143 -7.06 5.19 -8.88
CA ILE A 143 -7.00 4.77 -7.48
C ILE A 143 -7.33 3.27 -7.48
N THR A 144 -6.45 2.46 -6.91
CA THR A 144 -6.58 1.00 -6.89
C THR A 144 -6.72 0.52 -5.46
N PHE A 145 -7.76 -0.28 -5.22
CA PHE A 145 -7.92 -1.02 -3.98
C PHE A 145 -7.47 -2.46 -4.21
N LYS A 146 -6.64 -2.97 -3.31
CA LYS A 146 -6.22 -4.38 -3.27
C LYS A 146 -6.84 -5.02 -2.04
N ALA A 147 -7.31 -6.26 -2.17
CA ALA A 147 -8.00 -7.03 -1.16
C ALA A 147 -7.59 -8.49 -1.23
#